data_AF-A0A3D1R635-F1
#
_entry.id   AF-A0A3D1R635-F1
#
_cell.length_a   1.000
_cell.length_b   1.000
_cell.length_c   1.000
_cell.angle_alpha   90.00
_cell.angle_beta   90.00
_cell.angle_gamma   90.00
#
_symmetry.space_group_name_H-M   'P 1'
#
loop_
_entity.id
_entity.type
_entity.pdbx_description
1 polymer ?
#
loop_
_entity_poly.entity_id
_entity_poly.type
_entity_poly.pdbx_seq_one_letter_code
_entity_poly.pdbx_strand_id
1 'polypeptide(L)' 'MIALQHVFKSYTDAEGEPRTVLAGADLFVEGGELVAIVGPSGCG' A
#
# COMPACT_ATOMS: atom_id res chain seq x y z
N MET A 1 -10.76 -8.24 12.05
CA MET A 1 -11.11 -7.04 11.29
C MET A 1 -9.86 -6.19 11.15
N ILE A 2 -9.46 -5.87 9.91
CA ILE A 2 -8.39 -4.95 9.58
C ILE A 2 -9.00 -3.83 8.74
N ALA A 3 -8.68 -2.58 9.06
CA ALA A 3 -9.11 -1.41 8.32
C ALA A 3 -7.92 -0.49 8.07
N LEU A 4 -7.61 -0.23 6.81
CA LEU A 4 -6.66 0.76 6.32
C LEU A 4 -7.47 1.87 5.66
N GLN A 5 -7.18 3.12 6.03
CA GLN A 5 -7.86 4.29 5.49
C GLN A 5 -6.81 5.31 5.05
N HIS A 6 -6.88 5.72 3.79
CA HIS A 6 -6.02 6.72 3.17
C HIS A 6 -4.54 6.49 3.47
N VAL A 7 -4.06 5.26 3.27
CA VAL A 7 -2.66 4.92 3.55
C VAL A 7 -1.75 5.43 2.45
N PHE A 8 -0.75 6.23 2.83
CA PHE A 8 0.31 6.72 1.97
C PHE A 8 1.65 6.16 2.42
N LYS A 9 2.52 5.90 1.46
CA LYS A 9 3.92 5.56 1.73
C LYS A 9 4.82 6.16 0.68
N SER A 10 5.84 6.87 1.15
CA SER A 10 6.97 7.33 0.35
C SER A 10 8.28 6.87 0.98
N TYR A 11 9.26 6.63 0.13
CA TYR A 11 10.65 6.38 0.51
C TYR A 11 11.52 7.47 -0.13
N THR A 12 12.69 7.70 0.44
CA THR A 12 13.73 8.49 -0.22
C THR A 12 14.48 7.60 -1.21
N ASP A 13 14.63 8.05 -2.46
CA ASP A 13 15.42 7.35 -3.46
C ASP A 13 16.92 7.61 -3.33
N ALA A 14 17.71 7.08 -4.27
CA ALA A 14 19.17 7.20 -4.25
C ALA A 14 19.64 8.65 -4.47
N GLU A 15 18.83 9.46 -5.13
CA GLU A 15 19.07 10.87 -5.42
C GLU A 15 18.64 11.79 -4.27
N GLY A 16 17.99 11.23 -3.23
CA GLY A 16 17.49 11.98 -2.09
C GLY A 16 16.06 12.49 -2.27
N GLU A 17 15.41 12.16 -3.37
CA GLU A 17 14.08 12.63 -3.72
C GLU A 17 12.98 11.68 -3.17
N PRO A 18 11.81 12.22 -2.78
CA PRO A 18 10.72 11.41 -2.28
C PRO A 18 10.04 10.65 -3.42
N ARG A 19 10.08 9.32 -3.34
CA ARG A 19 9.33 8.42 -4.21
C ARG A 19 8.11 7.85 -3.49
N THR A 20 6.94 8.29 -3.90
CA THR A 20 5.66 7.75 -3.42
C THR A 20 5.41 6.38 -4.05
N VAL A 21 5.20 5.37 -3.20
CA VAL A 21 4.94 3.97 -3.60
C VAL A 21 3.48 3.56 -3.33
N LEU A 22 2.86 4.12 -2.28
CA LEU A 22 1.42 4.03 -2.04
C LEU A 22 0.83 5.43 -1.97
N ALA A 23 -0.17 5.69 -2.81
CA ALA A 23 -0.79 7.01 -2.99
C ALA A 23 -2.25 7.04 -2.52
N GLY A 24 -2.51 6.62 -1.28
CA GLY A 24 -3.85 6.60 -0.71
C GLY A 24 -4.57 5.29 -1.00
N ALA A 25 -4.29 4.28 -0.18
CA ALA A 25 -4.94 2.97 -0.25
C ALA A 25 -5.94 2.78 0.89
N ASP A 26 -7.13 2.33 0.54
CA ASP A 26 -8.18 1.91 1.47
C ASP A 26 -8.35 0.39 1.36
N LEU A 27 -8.33 -0.32 2.50
CA LEU A 27 -8.53 -1.77 2.54
C LEU A 27 -9.30 -2.14 3.80
N PHE A 28 -10.31 -2.98 3.64
CA PHE A 28 -11.07 -3.52 4.75
C PHE A 28 -11.13 -5.04 4.62
N VAL A 29 -10.79 -5.75 5.70
CA VAL A 29 -10.77 -7.22 5.75
C VAL A 29 -11.51 -7.70 6.99
N GLU A 30 -12.51 -8.53 6.78
CA GLU A 30 -13.34 -9.09 7.83
C GLU A 30 -12.70 -10.30 8.52
N GLY A 31 -13.23 -10.66 9.69
CA GLY A 31 -12.80 -11.87 10.39
C GLY A 31 -13.09 -13.15 9.57
N GLY A 32 -12.05 -13.92 9.25
CA GLY A 32 -12.17 -15.15 8.46
C GLY A 32 -12.08 -14.96 6.95
N GLU A 33 -11.90 -13.72 6.48
CA GLU A 33 -11.72 -13.42 5.06
C GLU A 33 -10.28 -13.70 4.59
N LEU A 34 -10.14 -14.34 3.42
CA LEU A 34 -8.86 -14.59 2.76
C LEU A 34 -8.71 -13.64 1.58
N VAL A 35 -7.75 -12.72 1.67
CA VAL A 35 -7.50 -11.69 0.65
C VAL A 35 -6.12 -11.89 0.04
N ALA A 36 -6.02 -11.82 -1.29
CA ALA A 36 -4.76 -11.80 -2.03
C ALA A 36 -4.53 -10.43 -2.66
N ILE A 37 -3.33 -9.88 -2.49
CA ILE A 37 -2.88 -8.66 -3.18
C ILE A 37 -2.06 -9.10 -4.40
N VAL A 38 -2.44 -8.63 -5.58
CA VAL A 38 -1.80 -9.02 -6.85
C VAL A 38 -1.47 -7.78 -7.67
N GLY A 39 -0.37 -7.84 -8.41
CA GLY A 39 0.05 -6.80 -9.32
C GLY A 39 1.45 -7.05 -9.88
N PRO A 40 1.88 -6.28 -10.89
CA PRO A 40 3.25 -6.33 -11.40
C PRO A 40 4.29 -6.01 -10.33
N SER A 41 5.54 -6.43 -10.53
CA SER A 41 6.64 -6.08 -9.63
C SER A 41 6.76 -4.55 -9.48
N GLY A 42 6.74 -4.08 -8.23
CA GLY A 42 6.87 -2.65 -7.90
C GLY A 42 5.60 -1.80 -8.08
N CYS A 43 4.40 -2.41 -8.17
CA CYS A 43 3.14 -1.68 -8.33
C CYS A 43 2.63 -0.97 -7.07
N GLY A 44 3.31 -1.13 -5.95
CA GLY A 44 2.98 -0.53 -4.65
C GLY A 44 4.17 -0.52 -3.72
#